data_AF-A0A1W9X9P4-F1
#
_entry.id   AF-A0A1W9X9P4-F1
#
_cell.length_a   1.000
_cell.length_b   1.000
_cell.length_c   1.000
_cell.angle_alpha   90.00
_cell.angle_beta   90.00
_cell.angle_gamma   90.00
#
_symmetry.space_group_name_H-M   'P 1'
#
loop_
_entity.id
_entity.type
_entity.pdbx_description
1 polymer ?
#
loop_
_entity_poly.entity_id
_entity_poly.type
_entity_poly.pdbx_seq_one_letter_code
_entity_poly.pdbx_strand_id
1 'polypeptide(L)'
;MSIYLLEPVDTQFHRSTLPFDAGTDGDTMTQPLPWPRTVYGAFRALGFSQAGISMAMGESPNPHPVWGTWNNFGELSIKGPFLFHRSPSFEEIFLPAPADLVALKDKPGEGPLRHCVPNEKRPMSSCSDCVQLPGVCVTQVLGRKSGEIMKSLEDEYFLPTNELLGDYLLQNLEYQSKTGLSPPREKIFLPEPRVGIMRSHQMHTADEGYLYSARHYRLGNHLDKKESYGYWISIGTDNGAEISLPEKGVFHLGGERRPVRYCLLQKNTPLPPSRGDDRGLQESWATASRDTVIQMITENEGRFKLFLITPGIFDGKSHPFEKTETGVFVNGPDSQTKARLLGIAA
;
A
#
# COMPACT_ATOMS: atom_id res chain seq x y z
N MET A 1 9.18 -3.25 -17.18
CA MET A 1 9.37 -2.99 -15.73
C MET A 1 10.15 -4.16 -15.13
N SER A 2 10.89 -3.92 -14.05
CA SER A 2 11.62 -4.94 -13.29
C SER A 2 11.03 -5.04 -11.89
N ILE A 3 10.87 -6.26 -11.40
CA ILE A 3 10.24 -6.55 -10.10
C ILE A 3 11.33 -6.91 -9.10
N TYR A 4 11.32 -6.26 -7.95
CA TYR A 4 12.25 -6.48 -6.85
C TYR A 4 11.51 -6.86 -5.57
N LEU A 5 12.14 -7.76 -4.81
CA LEU A 5 11.81 -8.01 -3.41
C LEU A 5 12.79 -7.24 -2.52
N LEU A 6 12.26 -6.48 -1.58
CA LEU A 6 13.00 -5.82 -0.51
C LEU A 6 12.84 -6.61 0.79
N GLU A 7 13.92 -7.22 1.28
CA GLU A 7 13.96 -8.00 2.51
C GLU A 7 14.66 -7.18 3.62
N PRO A 8 13.95 -6.74 4.66
CA PRO A 8 14.57 -6.14 5.83
C PRO A 8 15.64 -7.05 6.44
N VAL A 9 16.85 -6.52 6.63
CA VAL A 9 17.95 -7.28 7.26
C VAL A 9 17.84 -7.23 8.79
N ASP A 10 17.29 -6.14 9.32
CA ASP A 10 16.94 -5.94 10.72
C ASP A 10 15.56 -5.26 10.79
N THR A 11 15.18 -4.78 11.97
CA THR A 11 14.04 -3.88 12.15
C THR A 11 14.00 -2.75 11.11
N GLN A 12 12.80 -2.33 10.75
CA GLN A 12 12.54 -1.17 9.91
C GLN A 12 11.92 -0.06 10.73
N PHE A 13 12.21 1.17 10.32
CA PHE A 13 11.66 2.38 10.93
C PHE A 13 11.15 3.31 9.83
N HIS A 14 9.84 3.34 9.65
CA HIS A 14 9.13 4.19 8.71
C HIS A 14 8.40 5.27 9.52
N ARG A 15 9.07 6.42 9.71
CA ARG A 15 8.59 7.52 10.55
C ARG A 15 7.16 7.91 10.18
N SER A 16 6.30 8.06 11.20
CA SER A 16 4.95 8.63 11.02
C SER A 16 5.01 10.14 10.78
N THR A 17 3.86 10.77 10.56
CA THR A 17 3.75 12.23 10.34
C THR A 17 3.90 13.05 11.62
N LEU A 18 4.05 12.40 12.78
CA LEU A 18 4.24 13.10 14.05
C LEU A 18 5.65 13.72 14.14
N PRO A 19 5.77 14.92 14.75
CA PRO A 19 7.06 15.49 15.12
C PRO A 19 7.91 14.50 15.92
N PHE A 20 9.21 14.48 15.65
CA PHE A 20 10.19 13.59 16.26
C PHE A 20 11.56 14.20 16.00
N ASP A 21 11.89 15.18 16.84
CA ASP A 21 13.15 15.89 16.82
C ASP A 21 13.88 15.64 18.14
N ALA A 22 15.20 15.43 18.04
CA ALA A 22 16.01 15.12 19.20
C ALA A 22 15.99 16.30 20.18
N GLY A 23 15.61 16.04 21.43
CA GLY A 23 15.55 17.07 22.48
C GLY A 23 14.16 17.66 22.75
N THR A 24 13.16 17.38 21.91
CA THR A 24 11.78 17.89 22.11
C THR A 24 10.77 16.77 22.31
N ASP A 25 10.77 15.76 21.45
CA ASP A 25 9.78 14.68 21.44
C ASP A 25 10.45 13.33 21.67
N GLY A 26 9.97 12.60 22.67
CA GLY A 26 10.62 11.39 23.17
C GLY A 26 10.05 10.07 22.65
N ASP A 27 8.92 10.07 21.95
CA ASP A 27 8.28 8.83 21.47
C ASP A 27 7.76 8.98 20.03
N THR A 28 7.95 7.94 19.21
CA THR A 28 7.47 7.92 17.83
C THR A 28 7.04 6.52 17.42
N MET A 29 5.94 6.49 16.66
CA MET A 29 5.40 5.28 16.06
C MET A 29 5.86 5.14 14.61
N THR A 30 6.27 3.93 14.24
CA THR A 30 6.54 3.55 12.85
C THR A 30 5.25 3.09 12.16
N GLN A 31 5.15 3.38 10.87
CA GLN A 31 4.15 2.77 9.99
C GLN A 31 4.58 1.34 9.61
N PRO A 32 3.64 0.37 9.46
CA PRO A 32 3.97 -1.00 9.04
C PRO A 32 4.57 -1.07 7.63
N LEU A 33 3.94 -0.39 6.67
CA LEU A 33 4.41 -0.31 5.29
C LEU A 33 5.16 1.00 5.07
N PRO A 34 6.27 1.00 4.31
CA PRO A 34 6.90 2.24 3.88
C PRO A 34 5.96 2.97 2.92
N TRP A 35 6.03 4.31 2.94
CA TRP A 35 5.34 5.10 1.91
C TRP A 35 5.97 4.85 0.54
N PRO A 36 5.20 4.83 -0.56
CA PRO A 36 5.74 4.76 -1.92
C PRO A 36 6.87 5.77 -2.15
N ARG A 37 6.69 7.01 -1.67
CA ARG A 37 7.70 8.07 -1.74
C ARG A 37 9.02 7.72 -1.04
N THR A 38 8.97 7.00 0.09
CA THR A 38 10.17 6.55 0.80
C THR A 38 10.94 5.53 -0.02
N VAL A 39 10.23 4.57 -0.63
CA VAL A 39 10.87 3.56 -1.49
C VAL A 39 11.43 4.19 -2.76
N TYR A 40 10.66 5.09 -3.38
CA TYR A 40 11.09 5.88 -4.53
C TYR A 40 12.41 6.61 -4.24
N GLY A 41 12.47 7.36 -3.13
CA GLY A 41 13.67 8.08 -2.72
C GLY A 41 14.87 7.16 -2.46
N ALA A 42 14.64 5.97 -1.88
CA ALA A 42 15.70 5.01 -1.62
C ALA A 42 16.29 4.41 -2.90
N PHE A 43 15.45 4.01 -3.86
CA PHE A 43 15.92 3.55 -5.18
C PHE A 43 16.62 4.64 -5.96
N ARG A 44 16.14 5.88 -5.85
CA ARG A 44 16.76 7.03 -6.48
C ARG A 44 18.16 7.30 -5.91
N ALA A 45 18.31 7.23 -4.59
CA ALA A 45 19.61 7.36 -3.92
C ALA A 45 20.57 6.21 -4.31
N LEU A 46 20.07 4.98 -4.41
CA LEU A 46 20.83 3.84 -4.92
C LEU A 46 21.29 4.09 -6.37
N GLY A 47 20.38 4.53 -7.24
CA GLY A 47 20.66 4.87 -8.63
C GLY A 47 21.73 5.96 -8.77
N PHE A 48 21.64 7.03 -7.99
CA PHE A 48 22.69 8.07 -7.93
C PHE A 48 24.04 7.50 -7.50
N SER A 49 24.06 6.68 -6.45
CA SER A 49 25.30 6.05 -5.98
C SER A 49 25.92 5.14 -7.03
N GLN A 50 25.13 4.37 -7.78
CA GLN A 50 25.62 3.48 -8.84
C GLN A 50 26.11 4.26 -10.07
N ALA A 51 25.44 5.37 -10.39
CA ALA A 51 25.83 6.25 -11.49
C ALA A 51 27.02 7.18 -11.15
N GLY A 52 27.55 7.14 -9.93
CA GLY A 52 28.61 8.04 -9.48
C GLY A 52 28.18 9.50 -9.38
N ILE A 53 26.87 9.76 -9.21
CA ILE A 53 26.29 11.10 -9.14
C ILE A 53 26.21 11.54 -7.67
N SER A 54 26.77 12.71 -7.36
CA SER A 54 26.64 13.31 -6.04
C SER A 54 25.27 13.95 -5.85
N MET A 55 24.55 13.57 -4.79
CA MET A 55 23.29 14.21 -4.37
C MET A 55 23.48 15.65 -3.85
N ALA A 56 24.73 16.05 -3.54
CA ALA A 56 25.04 17.39 -3.03
C ALA A 56 25.20 18.43 -4.15
N MET A 57 25.27 18.00 -5.41
CA MET A 57 25.26 18.93 -6.54
C MET A 57 23.83 19.41 -6.73
N GLY A 58 23.63 20.73 -6.75
CA GLY A 58 22.35 21.37 -7.04
C GLY A 58 21.84 21.09 -8.45
N GLU A 59 21.29 22.08 -9.13
CA GLU A 59 20.85 21.94 -10.52
C GLU A 59 22.04 21.56 -11.42
N SER A 60 22.19 20.27 -11.73
CA SER A 60 23.06 19.83 -12.82
C SER A 60 22.44 20.33 -14.12
N PRO A 61 23.18 21.01 -15.01
CA PRO A 61 22.67 21.41 -16.32
C PRO A 61 22.24 20.21 -17.16
N ASN A 62 22.77 19.01 -16.85
CA ASN A 62 22.39 17.74 -17.45
C ASN A 62 21.87 16.80 -16.35
N PRO A 63 20.55 16.82 -16.04
CA PRO A 63 19.95 15.85 -15.13
C PRO A 63 20.08 14.43 -15.70
N HIS A 64 20.32 13.44 -14.85
CA HIS A 64 20.32 12.05 -15.32
C HIS A 64 18.89 11.69 -15.80
N PRO A 65 18.69 11.07 -16.98
CA PRO A 65 17.35 10.86 -17.53
C PRO A 65 16.44 10.05 -16.59
N VAL A 66 16.93 8.92 -16.07
CA VAL A 66 16.17 8.08 -15.14
C VAL A 66 16.10 8.69 -13.73
N TRP A 67 17.26 9.00 -13.13
CA TRP A 67 17.34 9.38 -11.72
C TRP A 67 17.08 10.86 -11.45
N GLY A 68 17.09 11.74 -12.46
CA GLY A 68 16.83 13.17 -12.34
C GLY A 68 17.87 13.96 -11.51
N THR A 69 17.41 15.01 -10.82
CA THR A 69 18.14 15.87 -9.86
C THR A 69 17.32 16.10 -8.59
N TRP A 70 17.81 16.86 -7.61
CA TRP A 70 17.04 17.16 -6.40
C TRP A 70 15.63 17.76 -6.67
N ASN A 71 15.45 18.54 -7.74
CA ASN A 71 14.20 19.21 -8.12
C ASN A 71 13.49 18.65 -9.37
N ASN A 72 14.18 17.86 -10.19
CA ASN A 72 13.57 17.16 -11.35
C ASN A 72 13.57 15.67 -11.06
N PHE A 73 12.41 15.02 -11.00
CA PHE A 73 12.28 13.61 -10.63
C PHE A 73 12.80 12.61 -11.68
N GLY A 74 13.10 13.05 -12.91
CA GLY A 74 13.50 12.16 -13.99
C GLY A 74 12.35 11.22 -14.40
N GLU A 75 12.69 10.13 -15.07
CA GLU A 75 11.73 9.19 -15.65
C GLU A 75 11.42 7.98 -14.76
N LEU A 76 12.06 7.85 -13.59
CA LEU A 76 11.84 6.73 -12.68
C LEU A 76 10.36 6.64 -12.28
N SER A 77 9.77 5.46 -12.42
CA SER A 77 8.43 5.12 -11.94
C SER A 77 8.45 3.86 -11.09
N ILE A 78 7.59 3.83 -10.07
CA ILE A 78 7.45 2.68 -9.16
C ILE A 78 5.98 2.27 -9.00
N LYS A 79 5.75 1.00 -8.73
CA LYS A 79 4.49 0.46 -8.20
C LYS A 79 4.77 -0.28 -6.89
N GLY A 80 3.90 -0.10 -5.90
CA GLY A 80 4.10 -0.57 -4.53
C GLY A 80 4.57 0.55 -3.58
N PRO A 81 5.05 0.21 -2.37
CA PRO A 81 5.30 -1.13 -1.84
C PRO A 81 4.05 -1.92 -1.47
N PHE A 82 4.09 -3.22 -1.73
CA PHE A 82 3.12 -4.18 -1.19
C PHE A 82 3.81 -5.17 -0.26
N LEU A 83 3.10 -5.65 0.75
CA LEU A 83 3.61 -6.73 1.58
C LEU A 83 3.68 -8.00 0.73
N PHE A 84 4.79 -8.70 0.80
CA PHE A 84 5.01 -9.94 0.08
C PHE A 84 5.36 -11.03 1.06
N HIS A 85 4.72 -12.19 0.90
CA HIS A 85 5.02 -13.38 1.66
C HIS A 85 5.52 -14.47 0.72
N ARG A 86 6.70 -14.99 1.03
CA ARG A 86 7.33 -16.10 0.32
C ARG A 86 7.45 -17.28 1.26
N SER A 87 6.89 -18.41 0.85
CA SER A 87 7.12 -19.73 1.46
C SER A 87 7.64 -20.70 0.38
N PRO A 88 8.07 -21.93 0.75
CA PRO A 88 8.51 -22.92 -0.24
C PRO A 88 7.35 -23.39 -1.14
N SER A 89 6.11 -23.21 -0.71
CA SER A 89 4.91 -23.75 -1.37
C SER A 89 4.09 -22.69 -2.09
N PHE A 90 4.26 -21.41 -1.77
CA PHE A 90 3.53 -20.32 -2.41
C PHE A 90 4.22 -18.97 -2.22
N GLU A 91 3.92 -18.04 -3.13
CA GLU A 91 4.26 -16.62 -3.04
C GLU A 91 2.96 -15.82 -3.15
N GLU A 92 2.75 -14.84 -2.28
CA GLU A 92 1.50 -14.07 -2.22
C GLU A 92 1.78 -12.60 -1.94
N ILE A 93 1.04 -11.70 -2.60
CA ILE A 93 1.01 -10.28 -2.27
C ILE A 93 -0.16 -10.03 -1.32
N PHE A 94 0.12 -9.29 -0.25
CA PHE A 94 -0.84 -8.86 0.73
C PHE A 94 -1.07 -7.34 0.61
N LEU A 95 -2.33 -6.97 0.36
CA LEU A 95 -2.81 -5.60 0.23
C LEU A 95 -3.48 -5.15 1.53
N PRO A 96 -3.47 -3.85 1.88
CA PRO A 96 -4.23 -3.35 3.03
C PRO A 96 -5.68 -3.83 2.97
N ALA A 97 -6.21 -4.32 4.08
CA ALA A 97 -7.63 -4.69 4.12
C ALA A 97 -8.46 -3.40 3.92
N PRO A 98 -9.44 -3.39 3.01
CA PRO A 98 -10.25 -2.20 2.77
C PRO A 98 -11.11 -1.83 3.99
N ALA A 99 -11.28 -0.52 4.25
CA ALA A 99 -12.07 0.00 5.36
C ALA A 99 -13.54 -0.50 5.40
N ASP A 100 -14.09 -0.84 4.25
CA ASP A 100 -15.47 -1.33 4.12
C ASP A 100 -15.60 -2.86 4.22
N LEU A 101 -14.49 -3.57 4.45
CA LEU A 101 -14.47 -5.01 4.68
C LEU A 101 -14.55 -5.32 6.18
N VAL A 102 -15.59 -6.05 6.58
CA VAL A 102 -15.86 -6.38 7.99
C VAL A 102 -16.08 -7.87 8.20
N ALA A 103 -15.84 -8.34 9.42
CA ALA A 103 -16.15 -9.70 9.87
C ALA A 103 -17.01 -9.72 11.13
N LEU A 104 -17.73 -10.82 11.37
CA LEU A 104 -18.47 -11.04 12.60
C LEU A 104 -17.50 -11.28 13.78
N LYS A 105 -17.71 -10.57 14.90
CA LYS A 105 -16.81 -10.52 16.07
C LYS A 105 -16.56 -11.86 16.75
N ASP A 106 -17.50 -12.81 16.66
CA ASP A 106 -17.41 -14.06 17.42
C ASP A 106 -16.12 -14.83 17.10
N LYS A 107 -15.53 -14.61 15.91
CA LYS A 107 -14.14 -14.97 15.59
C LYS A 107 -13.50 -14.00 14.56
N PRO A 108 -12.65 -13.06 14.98
CA PRO A 108 -11.91 -12.18 14.06
C PRO A 108 -11.08 -13.02 13.08
N GLY A 109 -11.22 -12.78 11.78
CA GLY A 109 -10.52 -13.53 10.73
C GLY A 109 -11.04 -14.95 10.43
N GLU A 110 -12.01 -15.46 11.19
CA GLU A 110 -12.65 -16.78 10.93
C GLU A 110 -14.19 -16.68 10.74
N GLY A 111 -14.76 -15.49 10.89
CA GLY A 111 -16.16 -15.19 10.65
C GLY A 111 -16.46 -14.84 9.19
N PRO A 112 -17.73 -14.91 8.75
CA PRO A 112 -18.11 -14.55 7.40
C PRO A 112 -17.76 -13.09 7.11
N LEU A 113 -17.09 -12.87 5.99
CA LEU A 113 -16.75 -11.54 5.50
C LEU A 113 -17.97 -10.87 4.90
N ARG A 114 -18.08 -9.54 5.09
CA ARG A 114 -19.16 -8.75 4.52
C ARG A 114 -18.68 -7.38 4.08
N HIS A 115 -19.43 -6.80 3.14
CA HIS A 115 -19.28 -5.41 2.75
C HIS A 115 -20.09 -4.48 3.65
N CYS A 116 -19.50 -3.33 3.92
CA CYS A 116 -20.19 -2.12 4.33
C CYS A 116 -20.69 -1.40 3.06
N VAL A 117 -22.01 -1.30 2.89
CA VAL A 117 -22.64 -0.59 1.77
C VAL A 117 -23.24 0.73 2.24
N PRO A 118 -23.35 1.75 1.38
CA PRO A 118 -24.10 2.97 1.71
C PRO A 118 -25.55 2.66 2.11
N ASN A 119 -26.07 3.37 3.10
CA ASN A 119 -27.48 3.33 3.46
C ASN A 119 -28.32 4.16 2.47
N GLU A 120 -29.09 3.51 1.61
CA GLU A 120 -29.92 4.17 0.58
C GLU A 120 -30.92 5.19 1.12
N LYS A 121 -31.32 5.07 2.40
CA LYS A 121 -32.25 6.00 3.04
C LYS A 121 -31.58 7.28 3.54
N ARG A 122 -30.26 7.44 3.35
CA ARG A 122 -29.50 8.59 3.82
C ARG A 122 -28.61 9.17 2.70
N PRO A 123 -28.54 10.50 2.54
CA PRO A 123 -27.69 11.14 1.54
C PRO A 123 -26.21 10.84 1.78
N MET A 124 -25.49 10.42 0.73
CA MET A 124 -24.04 10.27 0.77
C MET A 124 -23.38 11.64 0.96
N SER A 125 -22.53 11.79 1.98
CA SER A 125 -21.70 12.99 2.08
C SER A 125 -20.56 12.93 1.07
N SER A 126 -20.22 14.07 0.50
CA SER A 126 -19.03 14.23 -0.35
C SER A 126 -17.72 14.27 0.45
N CYS A 127 -17.78 14.15 1.78
CA CYS A 127 -16.64 14.28 2.67
C CYS A 127 -16.61 13.14 3.69
N SER A 128 -15.43 12.54 3.86
CA SER A 128 -15.10 11.46 4.80
C SER A 128 -15.31 11.86 6.27
N ASP A 129 -15.26 13.16 6.56
CA ASP A 129 -15.27 13.70 7.93
C ASP A 129 -16.69 13.89 8.50
N CYS A 130 -17.74 13.51 7.74
CA CYS A 130 -19.13 13.77 8.13
C CYS A 130 -19.73 12.72 9.08
N VAL A 131 -18.90 11.87 9.71
CA VAL A 131 -19.32 10.71 10.55
C VAL A 131 -20.25 11.11 11.72
N GLN A 132 -20.37 12.39 12.05
CA GLN A 132 -21.15 12.87 13.20
C GLN A 132 -22.35 13.78 12.87
N LEU A 133 -22.69 14.01 11.60
CA LEU A 133 -23.84 14.86 11.27
C LEU A 133 -25.15 14.06 11.22
N PRO A 134 -26.21 14.47 11.96
CA PRO A 134 -27.53 13.86 11.87
C PRO A 134 -28.03 13.87 10.42
N GLY A 135 -28.38 12.70 9.88
CA GLY A 135 -28.90 12.57 8.52
C GLY A 135 -27.87 12.26 7.43
N VAL A 136 -26.57 12.18 7.75
CA VAL A 136 -25.56 11.73 6.79
C VAL A 136 -25.48 10.19 6.74
N CYS A 137 -25.23 9.65 5.55
CA CYS A 137 -25.10 8.22 5.30
C CYS A 137 -23.97 7.60 6.13
N VAL A 138 -24.33 6.63 6.97
CA VAL A 138 -23.38 5.72 7.63
C VAL A 138 -23.41 4.44 6.80
N THR A 139 -22.25 3.90 6.46
CA THR A 139 -22.20 2.58 5.82
C THR A 139 -22.82 1.53 6.73
N GLN A 140 -23.59 0.61 6.16
CA GLN A 140 -24.28 -0.45 6.86
C GLN A 140 -23.90 -1.81 6.29
N VAL A 141 -24.11 -2.85 7.08
CA VAL A 141 -23.90 -4.23 6.66
C VAL A 141 -25.26 -4.84 6.31
N LEU A 142 -25.47 -5.22 5.04
CA LEU A 142 -26.72 -5.86 4.62
C LEU A 142 -26.91 -7.22 5.31
N GLY A 143 -28.16 -7.54 5.64
CA GLY A 143 -28.51 -8.82 6.28
C GLY A 143 -27.95 -9.00 7.70
N ARG A 144 -27.49 -7.92 8.36
CA ARG A 144 -27.04 -7.98 9.76
C ARG A 144 -28.23 -8.26 10.69
N LYS A 145 -28.13 -9.29 11.54
CA LYS A 145 -29.12 -9.58 12.57
C LYS A 145 -28.92 -8.68 13.79
N SER A 146 -30.01 -8.36 14.48
CA SER A 146 -29.93 -7.59 15.74
C SER A 146 -29.03 -8.33 16.74
N GLY A 147 -28.09 -7.61 17.35
CA GLY A 147 -27.10 -8.17 18.29
C GLY A 147 -25.79 -8.65 17.66
N GLU A 148 -25.69 -8.83 16.33
CA GLU A 148 -24.42 -9.16 15.68
C GLU A 148 -23.43 -7.99 15.83
N ILE A 149 -22.21 -8.24 16.31
CA ILE A 149 -21.15 -7.24 16.39
C ILE A 149 -20.21 -7.43 15.20
N MET A 150 -20.02 -6.38 14.41
CA MET A 150 -19.10 -6.37 13.27
C MET A 150 -17.80 -5.70 13.66
N LYS A 151 -16.69 -6.18 13.09
CA LYS A 151 -15.35 -5.64 13.30
C LYS A 151 -14.73 -5.26 11.95
N SER A 152 -14.13 -4.08 11.86
CA SER A 152 -13.30 -3.69 10.71
C SER A 152 -12.06 -4.57 10.66
N LEU A 153 -11.61 -4.92 9.46
CA LEU A 153 -10.39 -5.68 9.24
C LEU A 153 -9.19 -4.82 8.83
N GLU A 154 -9.42 -3.55 8.48
CA GLU A 154 -8.43 -2.59 7.95
C GLU A 154 -7.14 -2.53 8.78
N ASP A 155 -7.29 -2.48 10.11
CA ASP A 155 -6.17 -2.33 11.03
C ASP A 155 -5.53 -3.65 11.48
N GLU A 156 -6.15 -4.79 11.17
CA GLU A 156 -5.78 -6.08 11.76
C GLU A 156 -5.27 -7.10 10.75
N TYR A 157 -5.71 -7.02 9.51
CA TYR A 157 -5.40 -8.02 8.49
C TYR A 157 -4.98 -7.35 7.18
N PHE A 158 -4.38 -8.16 6.31
CA PHE A 158 -4.21 -7.84 4.91
C PHE A 158 -5.07 -8.77 4.06
N LEU A 159 -5.51 -8.24 2.92
CA LEU A 159 -6.22 -8.97 1.90
C LEU A 159 -5.20 -9.60 0.94
N PRO A 160 -5.19 -10.93 0.74
CA PRO A 160 -4.39 -11.55 -0.31
C PRO A 160 -4.83 -11.07 -1.70
N THR A 161 -3.96 -11.22 -2.69
CA THR A 161 -4.26 -10.97 -4.11
C THR A 161 -4.89 -12.17 -4.83
N ASN A 162 -5.36 -13.17 -4.08
CA ASN A 162 -6.01 -14.36 -4.62
C ASN A 162 -7.51 -14.11 -4.94
N GLU A 163 -8.27 -15.20 -5.10
CA GLU A 163 -9.71 -15.19 -5.40
C GLU A 163 -10.52 -14.27 -4.47
N LEU A 164 -10.11 -14.11 -3.21
CA LEU A 164 -10.81 -13.25 -2.25
C LEU A 164 -10.80 -11.77 -2.66
N LEU A 165 -9.73 -11.29 -3.30
CA LEU A 165 -9.72 -9.92 -3.85
C LEU A 165 -10.74 -9.80 -4.99
N GLY A 166 -10.83 -10.82 -5.84
CA GLY A 166 -11.82 -10.89 -6.91
C GLY A 166 -13.24 -10.85 -6.35
N ASP A 167 -13.56 -11.70 -5.39
CA ASP A 167 -14.86 -11.74 -4.72
C ASP A 167 -15.19 -10.39 -4.06
N TYR A 168 -14.22 -9.77 -3.40
CA TYR A 168 -14.39 -8.45 -2.81
C TYR A 168 -14.69 -7.37 -3.87
N LEU A 169 -13.94 -7.34 -4.98
CA LEU A 169 -14.11 -6.34 -6.03
C LEU A 169 -15.42 -6.55 -6.81
N LEU A 170 -15.83 -7.80 -7.01
CA LEU A 170 -17.09 -8.19 -7.64
C LEU A 170 -18.28 -8.15 -6.67
N GLN A 171 -18.06 -7.74 -5.41
CA GLN A 171 -19.09 -7.68 -4.37
C GLN A 171 -19.79 -9.02 -4.14
N ASN A 172 -19.06 -10.11 -4.37
CA ASN A 172 -19.53 -11.50 -4.27
C ASN A 172 -18.98 -12.19 -3.00
N LEU A 173 -18.78 -11.44 -1.91
CA LEU A 173 -18.44 -12.03 -0.62
C LEU A 173 -19.66 -12.80 -0.10
N GLU A 174 -19.84 -14.04 -0.57
CA GLU A 174 -20.84 -14.95 -0.03
C GLU A 174 -20.50 -15.31 1.42
N TYR A 175 -21.55 -15.62 2.19
CA TYR A 175 -21.57 -15.91 3.62
C TYR A 175 -20.65 -17.06 4.12
N GLN A 176 -19.79 -17.64 3.27
CA GLN A 176 -19.12 -18.91 3.52
C GLN A 176 -17.58 -18.91 3.43
N SER A 177 -16.93 -17.83 2.97
CA SER A 177 -15.47 -17.83 2.89
C SER A 177 -14.84 -17.67 4.28
N LYS A 178 -14.35 -18.78 4.84
CA LYS A 178 -13.66 -18.87 6.14
C LYS A 178 -12.13 -18.79 6.03
N THR A 179 -11.57 -18.66 4.85
CA THR A 179 -10.13 -18.90 4.65
C THR A 179 -9.60 -18.05 3.51
N GLY A 180 -8.72 -17.10 3.81
CA GLY A 180 -8.02 -16.34 2.79
C GLY A 180 -7.21 -15.17 3.32
N LEU A 181 -7.60 -14.56 4.45
CA LEU A 181 -6.87 -13.42 5.01
C LEU A 181 -5.44 -13.78 5.41
N SER A 182 -4.56 -12.77 5.43
CA SER A 182 -3.23 -12.92 6.01
C SER A 182 -3.30 -13.34 7.49
N PRO A 183 -2.19 -13.79 8.09
CA PRO A 183 -2.05 -13.74 9.54
C PRO A 183 -2.32 -12.31 10.07
N PRO A 184 -2.78 -12.17 11.34
CA PRO A 184 -2.94 -10.86 11.96
C PRO A 184 -1.67 -10.00 11.83
N ARG A 185 -1.86 -8.70 11.64
CA ARG A 185 -0.80 -7.68 11.50
C ARG A 185 0.26 -7.78 12.59
N GLU A 186 -0.15 -8.01 13.83
CA GLU A 186 0.75 -8.17 14.99
C GLU A 186 1.70 -9.39 14.89
N LYS A 187 1.36 -10.41 14.09
CA LYS A 187 2.24 -11.56 13.81
C LYS A 187 3.21 -11.29 12.66
N ILE A 188 2.85 -10.37 11.77
CA ILE A 188 3.66 -9.97 10.61
C ILE A 188 4.62 -8.82 10.99
N PHE A 189 4.16 -7.87 11.79
CA PHE A 189 4.90 -6.69 12.22
C PHE A 189 5.11 -6.75 13.72
N LEU A 190 6.22 -7.36 14.13
CA LEU A 190 6.59 -7.52 15.53
C LEU A 190 7.19 -6.19 16.04
N PRO A 191 6.52 -5.48 16.96
CA PRO A 191 7.02 -4.21 17.47
C PRO A 191 8.28 -4.45 18.32
N GLU A 192 9.33 -3.70 18.05
CA GLU A 192 10.58 -3.71 18.80
C GLU A 192 10.87 -2.28 19.30
N PRO A 193 10.61 -1.98 20.59
CA PRO A 193 10.95 -0.67 21.15
C PRO A 193 12.46 -0.52 21.25
N ARG A 194 12.97 0.65 20.84
CA ARG A 194 14.38 1.02 20.93
C ARG A 194 14.51 2.34 21.65
N VAL A 195 15.37 2.37 22.65
CA VAL A 195 15.68 3.57 23.43
C VAL A 195 17.11 3.97 23.12
N GLY A 196 17.31 5.24 22.78
CA GLY A 196 18.61 5.82 22.51
C GLY A 196 18.88 7.04 23.38
N ILE A 197 20.17 7.32 23.57
CA ILE A 197 20.66 8.49 24.28
C ILE A 197 21.73 9.18 23.44
N MET A 198 21.77 10.52 23.48
CA MET A 198 22.97 11.24 23.09
C MET A 198 23.96 11.24 24.24
N ARG A 199 25.25 11.09 23.91
CA ARG A 199 26.33 11.09 24.90
C ARG A 199 27.26 12.26 24.63
N SER A 200 27.63 12.97 25.68
CA SER A 200 28.71 13.95 25.65
C SER A 200 30.01 13.22 25.28
N HIS A 201 30.65 13.65 24.19
CA HIS A 201 31.92 13.06 23.77
C HIS A 201 33.06 13.36 24.76
N GLN A 202 32.96 14.45 25.53
CA GLN A 202 33.96 14.84 26.52
C GLN A 202 33.75 14.15 27.86
N MET A 203 32.51 14.12 28.35
CA MET A 203 32.21 13.62 29.70
C MET A 203 31.82 12.13 29.72
N HIS A 204 31.54 11.54 28.55
CA HIS A 204 31.02 10.18 28.41
C HIS A 204 29.69 9.91 29.13
N THR A 205 29.03 10.96 29.63
CA THR A 205 27.70 10.95 30.25
C THR A 205 26.60 11.18 29.20
N ALA A 206 25.35 10.87 29.55
CA ALA A 206 24.21 11.23 28.71
C ALA A 206 24.00 12.76 28.73
N ASP A 207 23.69 13.33 27.58
CA ASP A 207 23.30 14.74 27.50
C ASP A 207 21.84 14.91 27.95
N GLU A 208 21.58 15.93 28.76
CA GLU A 208 20.23 16.23 29.26
C GLU A 208 19.26 16.52 28.11
N GLY A 209 18.05 15.97 28.18
CA GLY A 209 17.01 16.16 27.16
C GLY A 209 17.12 15.24 25.93
N TYR A 210 18.21 14.49 25.76
CA TYR A 210 18.44 13.66 24.57
C TYR A 210 18.13 12.17 24.75
N LEU A 211 17.15 11.84 25.59
CA LEU A 211 16.56 10.50 25.67
C LEU A 211 15.46 10.40 24.61
N TYR A 212 15.54 9.39 23.75
CA TYR A 212 14.48 9.12 22.78
C TYR A 212 14.08 7.65 22.77
N SER A 213 12.82 7.40 22.43
CA SER A 213 12.24 6.09 22.20
C SER A 213 11.64 6.06 20.79
N ALA A 214 11.91 4.99 20.06
CA ALA A 214 11.30 4.72 18.77
C ALA A 214 10.79 3.28 18.76
N ARG A 215 9.57 3.07 18.29
CA ARG A 215 9.03 1.72 18.05
C ARG A 215 9.34 1.34 16.61
N HIS A 216 10.15 0.31 16.41
CA HIS A 216 10.43 -0.25 15.11
C HIS A 216 9.55 -1.47 14.85
N TYR A 217 9.48 -1.93 13.59
CA TYR A 217 8.92 -3.25 13.28
C TYR A 217 9.99 -4.19 12.77
N ARG A 218 10.03 -5.38 13.36
CA ARG A 218 10.67 -6.56 12.79
C ARG A 218 9.62 -7.33 12.00
N LEU A 219 9.91 -7.65 10.74
CA LEU A 219 9.02 -8.53 9.98
C LEU A 219 9.06 -9.94 10.56
N GLY A 220 7.88 -10.57 10.64
CA GLY A 220 7.67 -11.93 11.10
C GLY A 220 8.55 -12.93 10.33
N ASN A 221 8.85 -14.06 10.96
CA ASN A 221 9.63 -15.17 10.39
C ASN A 221 11.13 -14.91 10.10
N HIS A 222 11.75 -13.86 10.66
CA HIS A 222 13.21 -13.63 10.54
C HIS A 222 14.12 -14.80 10.99
N LEU A 223 13.59 -15.81 11.69
CA LEU A 223 14.33 -16.99 12.15
C LEU A 223 14.05 -18.25 11.32
N ASP A 224 12.92 -18.32 10.61
CA ASP A 224 12.63 -19.45 9.73
C ASP A 224 13.11 -19.12 8.32
N LYS A 225 14.22 -19.73 7.89
CA LYS A 225 14.77 -19.50 6.55
C LYS A 225 13.85 -19.93 5.41
N LYS A 226 12.77 -20.65 5.70
CA LYS A 226 11.83 -21.16 4.70
C LYS A 226 10.69 -20.18 4.40
N GLU A 227 10.33 -19.31 5.34
CA GLU A 227 9.27 -18.33 5.16
C GLU A 227 9.81 -16.92 5.39
N SER A 228 9.57 -16.01 4.46
CA SER A 228 10.00 -14.62 4.61
C SER A 228 8.93 -13.63 4.19
N TYR A 229 8.87 -12.53 4.93
CA TYR A 229 8.12 -11.35 4.55
C TYR A 229 9.07 -10.29 4.01
N GLY A 230 8.62 -9.55 3.00
CA GLY A 230 9.34 -8.42 2.43
C GLY A 230 8.40 -7.46 1.72
N TYR A 231 8.96 -6.53 0.97
CA TYR A 231 8.20 -5.59 0.17
C TYR A 231 8.39 -5.87 -1.31
N TRP A 232 7.30 -6.12 -2.02
CA TRP A 232 7.28 -6.23 -3.48
C TRP A 232 7.26 -4.82 -4.09
N ILE A 233 8.13 -4.58 -5.06
CA ILE A 233 8.23 -3.31 -5.81
C ILE A 233 8.41 -3.60 -7.29
N SER A 234 7.63 -2.94 -8.13
CA SER A 234 7.93 -2.86 -9.57
C SER A 234 8.54 -1.50 -9.88
N ILE A 235 9.61 -1.50 -10.66
CA ILE A 235 10.37 -0.31 -11.03
C ILE A 235 10.47 -0.26 -12.56
N GLY A 236 10.27 0.90 -13.13
CA GLY A 236 10.48 1.13 -14.55
C GLY A 236 10.72 2.59 -14.83
N THR A 237 10.65 2.94 -16.11
CA THR A 237 10.59 4.32 -16.54
C THR A 237 9.31 4.56 -17.34
N ASP A 238 8.87 5.82 -17.40
CA ASP A 238 7.65 6.19 -18.13
C ASP A 238 7.73 5.92 -19.64
N ASN A 239 8.94 5.99 -20.20
CA ASN A 239 9.21 5.70 -21.62
C ASN A 239 9.60 4.23 -21.89
N GLY A 240 9.64 3.37 -20.86
CA GLY A 240 10.02 1.96 -20.99
C GLY A 240 11.52 1.67 -21.14
N ALA A 241 12.39 2.68 -21.00
CA ALA A 241 13.83 2.50 -20.91
C ALA A 241 14.25 1.53 -19.79
N GLU A 242 15.31 0.75 -20.06
CA GLU A 242 15.84 -0.20 -19.08
C GLU A 242 16.58 0.54 -17.96
N ILE A 243 16.27 0.16 -16.72
CA ILE A 243 16.99 0.65 -15.55
C ILE A 243 18.15 -0.29 -15.26
N SER A 244 19.37 0.22 -15.38
CA SER A 244 20.58 -0.50 -15.02
C SER A 244 20.78 -0.46 -13.50
N LEU A 245 20.32 -1.52 -12.82
CA LEU A 245 20.63 -1.81 -11.42
C LEU A 245 21.17 -3.24 -11.32
N PRO A 246 22.08 -3.54 -10.38
CA PRO A 246 22.49 -4.91 -10.09
C PRO A 246 21.28 -5.77 -9.71
N GLU A 247 21.31 -7.07 -10.00
CA GLU A 247 20.18 -7.97 -9.65
C GLU A 247 19.98 -8.12 -8.14
N LYS A 248 21.01 -7.88 -7.34
CA LYS A 248 20.94 -7.96 -5.89
C LYS A 248 21.89 -6.97 -5.23
N GLY A 249 21.58 -6.57 -4.02
CA GLY A 249 22.44 -5.71 -3.22
C GLY A 249 21.81 -5.33 -1.89
N VAL A 250 22.39 -4.31 -1.24
CA VAL A 250 21.92 -3.77 0.03
C VAL A 250 21.90 -2.25 -0.06
N PHE A 251 20.85 -1.63 0.47
CA PHE A 251 20.77 -0.18 0.67
C PHE A 251 20.01 0.14 1.95
N HIS A 252 19.83 1.43 2.26
CA HIS A 252 19.08 1.87 3.43
C HIS A 252 17.66 2.26 3.04
N LEU A 253 16.66 1.72 3.75
CA LEU A 253 15.25 2.05 3.57
C LEU A 253 14.67 2.61 4.88
N GLY A 254 13.92 3.71 4.77
CA GLY A 254 13.33 4.36 5.94
C GLY A 254 14.33 5.22 6.74
N GLY A 255 13.99 5.49 8.00
CA GLY A 255 14.80 6.27 8.93
C GLY A 255 15.89 5.44 9.60
N GLU A 256 16.72 6.10 10.42
CA GLU A 256 17.79 5.48 11.23
C GLU A 256 18.74 4.53 10.46
N ARG A 257 18.91 4.75 9.16
CA ARG A 257 19.79 3.95 8.28
C ARG A 257 19.52 2.45 8.37
N ARG A 258 18.25 2.04 8.39
CA ARG A 258 17.88 0.62 8.47
C ARG A 258 18.21 -0.11 7.15
N PRO A 259 19.02 -1.19 7.18
CA PRO A 259 19.43 -1.88 5.96
C PRO A 259 18.33 -2.78 5.41
N VAL A 260 18.23 -2.82 4.09
CA VAL A 260 17.37 -3.73 3.34
C VAL A 260 18.18 -4.42 2.26
N ARG A 261 18.01 -5.73 2.10
CA ARG A 261 18.51 -6.47 0.94
C ARG A 261 17.49 -6.35 -0.17
N TYR A 262 17.94 -6.15 -1.40
CA TYR A 262 17.07 -6.25 -2.55
C TYR A 262 17.50 -7.39 -3.47
N CYS A 263 16.52 -8.03 -4.09
CA CYS A 263 16.71 -9.10 -5.06
C CYS A 263 15.73 -8.94 -6.22
N LEU A 264 16.24 -8.98 -7.45
CA LEU A 264 15.46 -8.98 -8.67
C LEU A 264 14.71 -10.31 -8.76
N LEU A 265 13.38 -10.24 -8.76
CA LEU A 265 12.52 -11.41 -8.96
C LEU A 265 12.28 -11.66 -10.43
N GLN A 266 12.13 -10.59 -11.21
CA GLN A 266 11.82 -10.67 -12.64
C GLN A 266 12.37 -9.46 -13.38
N LYS A 267 13.05 -9.71 -14.51
CA LYS A 267 13.65 -8.68 -15.36
C LYS A 267 12.79 -8.41 -16.59
N ASN A 268 12.67 -7.13 -16.97
CA ASN A 268 12.10 -6.71 -18.25
C ASN A 268 10.76 -7.38 -18.56
N THR A 269 9.89 -7.47 -17.57
CA THR A 269 8.50 -7.84 -17.78
C THR A 269 7.84 -6.67 -18.52
N PRO A 270 7.47 -6.78 -19.82
CA PRO A 270 6.21 -6.13 -20.20
C PRO A 270 5.16 -6.67 -19.24
N LEU A 271 4.21 -5.86 -18.78
CA LEU A 271 3.01 -6.44 -18.18
C LEU A 271 2.56 -7.60 -19.10
N PRO A 272 2.38 -8.82 -18.56
CA PRO A 272 2.43 -10.04 -19.35
C PRO A 272 1.44 -9.97 -20.52
N PRO A 273 1.89 -10.09 -21.79
CA PRO A 273 0.96 -10.13 -22.90
C PRO A 273 0.00 -11.32 -22.72
N SER A 274 -1.26 -11.03 -22.98
CA SER A 274 -2.41 -11.94 -22.85
C SER A 274 -2.22 -13.15 -23.76
N ARG A 275 -1.61 -14.22 -23.24
CA ARG A 275 -1.84 -15.62 -23.64
C ARG A 275 -0.95 -16.57 -22.84
N GLY A 276 -1.60 -17.36 -22.00
CA GLY A 276 -1.20 -18.71 -21.63
C GLY A 276 0.20 -18.89 -21.07
N ASP A 277 0.43 -18.43 -19.84
CA ASP A 277 1.21 -19.21 -18.86
C ASP A 277 0.91 -18.71 -17.44
N ASP A 278 0.67 -19.64 -16.52
CA ASP A 278 -0.02 -19.49 -15.22
C ASP A 278 0.73 -18.73 -14.11
N ARG A 279 1.45 -17.63 -14.42
CA ARG A 279 2.22 -16.87 -13.41
C ARG A 279 2.13 -15.34 -13.53
N GLY A 280 0.95 -14.81 -13.86
CA GLY A 280 0.69 -13.36 -13.97
C GLY A 280 -0.53 -12.89 -13.17
N LEU A 281 -0.32 -12.49 -11.91
CA LEU A 281 -1.36 -12.22 -10.91
C LEU A 281 -2.16 -10.90 -11.05
N GLN A 282 -2.09 -10.14 -12.16
CA GLN A 282 -2.83 -8.86 -12.26
C GLN A 282 -3.54 -8.60 -13.60
N GLU A 283 -3.04 -9.06 -14.75
CA GLU A 283 -3.73 -8.84 -16.03
C GLU A 283 -4.70 -9.96 -16.42
N SER A 284 -4.53 -11.18 -15.90
CA SER A 284 -5.43 -12.30 -16.19
C SER A 284 -6.82 -12.06 -15.59
N TRP A 285 -6.90 -11.66 -14.31
CA TRP A 285 -8.18 -11.35 -13.66
C TRP A 285 -8.81 -10.07 -14.23
N ALA A 286 -8.05 -8.98 -14.37
CA ALA A 286 -8.60 -7.73 -14.86
C ALA A 286 -9.15 -7.85 -16.29
N THR A 287 -8.54 -8.70 -17.13
CA THR A 287 -9.05 -9.00 -18.47
C THR A 287 -10.20 -9.99 -18.43
N ALA A 288 -10.11 -11.07 -17.65
CA ALA A 288 -11.15 -12.09 -17.55
C ALA A 288 -12.44 -11.58 -16.89
N SER A 289 -12.32 -10.64 -15.97
CA SER A 289 -13.44 -10.02 -15.25
C SER A 289 -13.85 -8.67 -15.85
N ARG A 290 -13.21 -8.22 -16.95
CA ARG A 290 -13.51 -6.93 -17.58
C ARG A 290 -14.99 -6.81 -17.94
N ASP A 291 -15.52 -7.81 -18.63
CA ASP A 291 -16.91 -7.80 -19.08
C ASP A 291 -17.87 -7.87 -17.89
N THR A 292 -17.55 -8.68 -16.87
CA THR A 292 -18.30 -8.74 -15.61
C THR A 292 -18.32 -7.38 -14.91
N VAL A 293 -17.18 -6.70 -14.81
CA VAL A 293 -17.07 -5.37 -14.20
C VAL A 293 -17.86 -4.34 -15.02
N ILE A 294 -17.73 -4.32 -16.35
CA ILE A 294 -18.51 -3.43 -17.22
C ILE A 294 -20.01 -3.67 -17.05
N GLN A 295 -20.43 -4.94 -17.00
CA GLN A 295 -21.82 -5.33 -16.77
C GLN A 295 -22.29 -4.84 -15.40
N MET A 296 -21.53 -5.09 -14.33
CA MET A 296 -21.85 -4.59 -12.98
C MET A 296 -21.99 -3.06 -12.95
N ILE A 297 -21.09 -2.34 -13.60
CA ILE A 297 -21.16 -0.87 -13.68
C ILE A 297 -22.44 -0.46 -14.40
N THR A 298 -22.77 -1.12 -15.51
CA THR A 298 -23.95 -0.82 -16.32
C THR A 298 -25.25 -1.11 -15.55
N GLU A 299 -25.34 -2.28 -14.91
CA GLU A 299 -26.50 -2.73 -14.12
C GLU A 299 -26.71 -1.87 -12.86
N ASN A 300 -25.63 -1.38 -12.25
CA ASN A 300 -25.70 -0.51 -11.08
C ASN A 300 -25.79 0.98 -11.45
N GLU A 301 -26.44 1.37 -12.55
CA GLU A 301 -26.64 2.78 -12.93
C GLU A 301 -25.32 3.58 -13.07
N GLY A 302 -24.26 2.93 -13.55
CA GLY A 302 -22.92 3.51 -13.67
C GLY A 302 -22.11 3.48 -12.38
N ARG A 303 -22.60 2.86 -11.31
CA ARG A 303 -21.93 2.85 -10.00
C ARG A 303 -20.76 1.86 -9.96
N PHE A 304 -19.63 2.29 -9.43
CA PHE A 304 -18.44 1.43 -9.27
C PHE A 304 -17.70 1.70 -7.97
N LYS A 305 -16.80 0.76 -7.64
CA LYS A 305 -15.93 0.80 -6.48
C LYS A 305 -14.48 0.89 -6.93
N LEU A 306 -13.73 1.81 -6.31
CA LEU A 306 -12.30 1.96 -6.52
C LEU A 306 -11.57 1.55 -5.24
N PHE A 307 -10.68 0.55 -5.36
CA PHE A 307 -9.81 0.13 -4.27
C PHE A 307 -8.40 0.69 -4.51
N LEU A 308 -7.95 1.56 -3.62
CA LEU A 308 -6.63 2.19 -3.71
C LEU A 308 -5.58 1.30 -3.05
N ILE A 309 -4.81 0.57 -3.86
CA ILE A 309 -3.77 -0.34 -3.36
C ILE A 309 -2.55 0.38 -2.76
N THR A 310 -2.42 1.68 -2.99
CA THR A 310 -1.44 2.59 -2.36
C THR A 310 -2.14 3.91 -2.04
N PRO A 311 -1.64 4.71 -1.07
CA PRO A 311 -2.23 6.01 -0.75
C PRO A 311 -2.40 6.90 -2.00
N GLY A 312 -3.63 7.33 -2.25
CA GLY A 312 -3.95 8.27 -3.34
C GLY A 312 -3.71 9.71 -2.91
N ILE A 313 -3.01 10.49 -3.73
CA ILE A 313 -2.86 11.93 -3.54
C ILE A 313 -3.87 12.62 -4.45
N PHE A 314 -4.78 13.38 -3.84
CA PHE A 314 -5.80 14.13 -4.55
C PHE A 314 -5.54 15.62 -4.35
N ASP A 315 -5.49 16.39 -5.45
CA ASP A 315 -5.22 17.83 -5.46
C ASP A 315 -6.43 18.70 -5.07
N GLY A 316 -7.55 18.05 -4.73
CA GLY A 316 -8.82 18.69 -4.39
C GLY A 316 -9.53 19.40 -5.56
N LYS A 317 -9.01 19.32 -6.79
CA LYS A 317 -9.53 20.06 -7.97
C LYS A 317 -9.71 19.19 -9.22
N SER A 318 -8.89 18.16 -9.40
CA SER A 318 -8.69 17.44 -10.65
C SER A 318 -8.60 15.94 -10.37
N HIS A 319 -9.73 15.35 -10.05
CA HIS A 319 -9.88 13.91 -10.24
C HIS A 319 -10.14 13.66 -11.75
N PRO A 320 -9.88 12.47 -12.34
CA PRO A 320 -10.59 12.04 -13.56
C PRO A 320 -12.12 11.96 -13.39
N PHE A 321 -12.63 12.41 -12.23
CA PHE A 321 -14.04 12.54 -11.98
C PHE A 321 -14.53 13.95 -12.30
N GLU A 322 -15.48 14.05 -13.22
CA GLU A 322 -16.29 15.25 -13.41
C GLU A 322 -17.31 15.34 -12.26
N LYS A 323 -17.24 16.40 -11.45
CA LYS A 323 -18.27 16.68 -10.44
C LYS A 323 -19.40 17.47 -11.10
N THR A 324 -20.61 16.95 -11.04
CA THR A 324 -21.84 17.63 -11.48
C THR A 324 -22.78 17.85 -10.28
N GLU A 325 -23.92 18.52 -10.50
CA GLU A 325 -24.96 18.65 -9.47
C GLU A 325 -25.54 17.30 -9.01
N THR A 326 -25.40 16.24 -9.83
CA THR A 326 -26.02 14.92 -9.59
C THR A 326 -25.05 13.84 -9.14
N GLY A 327 -23.73 14.07 -9.20
CA GLY A 327 -22.73 13.08 -8.79
C GLY A 327 -21.30 13.37 -9.21
N VAL A 328 -20.46 12.34 -9.12
CA VAL A 328 -19.01 12.36 -9.42
C VAL A 328 -18.76 11.28 -10.48
N PHE A 329 -18.27 11.63 -11.66
CA PHE A 329 -18.28 10.75 -12.85
C PHE A 329 -16.90 10.51 -13.47
N VAL A 330 -16.47 9.27 -13.70
CA VAL A 330 -15.28 8.97 -14.53
C VAL A 330 -15.61 9.16 -16.00
N ASN A 331 -14.79 9.93 -16.71
CA ASN A 331 -14.80 9.94 -18.17
C ASN A 331 -14.07 8.68 -18.68
N GLY A 332 -14.79 7.83 -19.43
CA GLY A 332 -14.17 6.75 -20.19
C GLY A 332 -13.25 7.28 -21.31
N PRO A 333 -12.44 6.40 -21.94
CA PRO A 333 -11.63 6.77 -23.10
C PRO A 333 -12.48 7.28 -24.28
N ASP A 334 -13.76 6.91 -24.30
CA ASP A 334 -14.74 7.38 -25.26
C ASP A 334 -15.71 8.29 -24.49
N SER A 335 -15.96 9.50 -25.00
CA SER A 335 -16.74 10.57 -24.35
C SER A 335 -18.21 10.22 -24.04
N GLN A 336 -18.65 9.00 -24.35
CA GLN A 336 -20.01 8.51 -24.12
C GLN A 336 -20.16 7.63 -22.86
N THR A 337 -19.08 7.12 -22.27
CA THR A 337 -19.17 6.31 -21.06
C THR A 337 -18.95 7.17 -19.82
N LYS A 338 -20.01 7.40 -19.03
CA LYS A 338 -19.97 8.09 -17.74
C LYS A 338 -20.30 7.11 -16.62
N ALA A 339 -19.36 6.89 -15.70
CA ALA A 339 -19.56 6.01 -14.53
C ALA A 339 -19.54 6.84 -13.23
N ARG A 340 -20.58 6.71 -12.39
CA ARG A 340 -20.75 7.43 -11.11
C ARG A 340 -19.98 6.75 -9.98
N LEU A 341 -19.15 7.49 -9.24
CA LEU A 341 -18.46 6.97 -8.05
C LEU A 341 -19.42 6.89 -6.85
N LEU A 342 -19.46 5.74 -6.15
CA LEU A 342 -20.23 5.56 -4.92
C LEU A 342 -19.44 5.69 -3.62
N GLY A 343 -18.12 5.57 -3.68
CA GLY A 343 -17.27 5.62 -2.50
C GLY A 343 -15.81 5.34 -2.84
N ILE A 344 -14.92 5.80 -1.97
CA ILE A 344 -13.47 5.52 -2.01
C ILE A 344 -13.19 4.64 -0.80
N ALA A 345 -12.69 3.43 -1.02
CA ALA A 345 -12.07 2.65 0.04
C ALA A 345 -10.57 2.97 0.02
N ALA A 346 -10.10 3.64 1.08
CA ALA A 346 -8.67 3.89 1.31
C ALA A 346 -8.00 2.66 1.93
#